data_AF-A0A419XA36-F1
#
_entry.id   AF-A0A419XA36-F1
#
_cell.length_a   1.000
_cell.length_b   1.000
_cell.length_c   1.000
_cell.angle_alpha   90.00
_cell.angle_beta   90.00
_cell.angle_gamma   90.00
#
_symmetry.space_group_name_H-M   'P 1'
#
loop_
_entity.id
_entity.type
_entity.pdbx_description
1 polymer ?
#
loop_
_entity_poly.entity_id
_entity_poly.type
_entity_poly.pdbx_seq_one_letter_code
_entity_poly.pdbx_strand_id
1 'polypeptide(L)'
;MKTARLKSGITHREILIFLISSLAIVLFLFYIDEGYYSLDWIKEPFALVLVLIYLVPTFLCQILLHVLLWKVKDSVVRTVLSTFFGIVTGVVLVISTFYILS
;
A
#
# COMPACT_ATOMS: atom_id res chain seq x y z
N MET A 1 18.13 4.76 -20.74
CA MET A 1 17.86 3.50 -20.02
C MET A 1 16.47 3.00 -20.44
N LYS A 2 16.37 1.93 -21.25
CA LYS A 2 15.07 1.40 -21.72
C LYS A 2 14.43 0.61 -20.58
N THR A 3 13.40 1.17 -19.95
CA THR A 3 12.63 0.48 -18.90
C THR A 3 11.86 -0.68 -19.52
N ALA A 4 12.14 -1.90 -19.08
CA ALA A 4 11.37 -3.08 -19.42
C ALA A 4 9.92 -2.88 -18.95
N ARG A 5 8.98 -2.76 -19.91
CA ARG A 5 7.55 -2.76 -19.64
C ARG A 5 7.12 -4.21 -19.47
N LEU A 6 6.53 -4.54 -18.32
CA LEU A 6 5.80 -5.80 -18.17
C LEU A 6 4.60 -5.76 -19.13
N LYS A 7 4.14 -6.94 -19.60
CA LYS A 7 3.06 -7.09 -20.59
C LYS A 7 1.74 -6.40 -20.18
N SER A 8 1.59 -6.06 -18.90
CA SER A 8 0.48 -5.29 -18.30
C SER A 8 0.60 -3.76 -18.43
N GLY A 9 1.69 -3.23 -18.98
CA GLY A 9 1.94 -1.79 -19.07
C GLY A 9 2.44 -1.15 -17.77
N ILE A 10 2.74 -1.96 -16.75
CA ILE A 10 3.35 -1.52 -15.49
C ILE A 10 4.88 -1.47 -15.64
N THR A 11 5.47 -0.40 -15.16
CA THR A 11 6.91 -0.16 -15.13
C THR A 11 7.50 -0.52 -13.76
N HIS A 12 8.78 -0.84 -13.73
CA HIS A 12 9.51 -1.12 -12.48
C HIS A 12 9.46 0.06 -11.49
N ARG A 13 9.43 1.29 -12.02
CA ARG A 13 9.27 2.51 -11.22
C ARG A 13 7.91 2.56 -10.51
N GLU A 14 6.83 2.19 -11.20
CA GLU A 14 5.49 2.17 -10.60
C GLU A 14 5.37 1.10 -9.52
N ILE A 15 5.96 -0.09 -9.73
CA ILE A 15 6.00 -1.15 -8.71
C ILE A 15 6.73 -0.66 -7.45
N LEU A 16 7.87 0.01 -7.60
CA LEU A 16 8.61 0.59 -6.47
C LEU A 16 7.79 1.69 -5.78
N ILE A 17 7.10 2.55 -6.54
CA ILE A 17 6.21 3.57 -5.97
C ILE A 17 5.11 2.91 -5.14
N PHE A 18 4.47 1.87 -5.66
CA PHE A 18 3.43 1.15 -4.93
C PHE A 18 3.97 0.53 -3.66
N LEU A 19 5.08 -0.20 -3.73
CA LEU A 19 5.69 -0.85 -2.57
C LEU A 19 6.07 0.16 -1.47
N ILE A 20 6.73 1.26 -1.85
CA ILE A 20 7.14 2.31 -0.91
C ILE A 20 5.90 2.99 -0.32
N SER A 21 4.90 3.29 -1.13
CA SER A 21 3.69 3.95 -0.65
C SER A 21 2.89 3.05 0.30
N SER A 22 2.70 1.78 -0.04
CA SER A 22 1.99 0.83 0.83
C SER A 22 2.75 0.62 2.14
N LEU A 23 4.07 0.55 2.10
CA LEU A 23 4.90 0.47 3.30
C LEU A 23 4.75 1.71 4.17
N ALA A 24 4.85 2.91 3.58
CA ALA A 24 4.69 4.16 4.31
C ALA A 24 3.31 4.29 4.96
N ILE A 25 2.24 3.90 4.25
CA ILE A 25 0.87 3.92 4.77
C ILE A 25 0.74 2.97 5.97
N VAL A 26 1.20 1.73 5.84
CA VAL A 26 1.09 0.74 6.91
C VAL A 26 1.92 1.15 8.12
N LEU A 27 3.17 1.58 7.93
CA LEU A 27 4.00 2.06 9.04
C LEU A 27 3.37 3.27 9.74
N PHE A 28 2.80 4.20 8.97
CA PHE A 28 2.11 5.37 9.51
C PHE A 28 0.87 5.00 10.32
N LEU A 29 0.07 4.03 9.85
CA LEU A 29 -1.11 3.57 10.57
C LEU A 29 -0.73 2.89 11.88
N PHE A 30 0.23 1.97 11.87
CA PHE A 30 0.72 1.31 13.10
C PHE A 30 1.37 2.29 14.08
N TYR A 31 2.07 3.30 13.57
CA TYR A 31 2.66 4.35 14.39
C TYR A 31 1.62 5.18 15.16
N ILE A 32 0.45 5.44 14.57
CA ILE A 32 -0.66 6.12 15.23
C ILE A 32 -1.37 5.17 16.18
N ASP A 33 -1.60 3.95 15.74
CA ASP A 33 -2.42 2.96 16.42
C ASP A 33 -1.89 2.58 17.81
N GLU A 34 -0.57 2.40 17.91
CA GLU A 34 0.09 2.07 19.17
C GLU A 34 0.07 3.21 20.20
N GLY A 35 -0.43 4.40 19.84
CA GLY A 35 -0.71 5.51 20.77
C GLY A 35 0.52 6.18 21.40
N TYR A 36 1.70 5.56 21.33
CA TYR A 36 2.95 6.08 21.88
C TYR A 36 3.77 6.89 20.87
N TYR A 37 3.32 6.99 19.61
CA TYR A 37 4.06 7.68 18.54
C TYR A 37 5.54 7.24 18.51
N SER A 38 5.77 5.94 18.70
CA SER A 38 7.07 5.27 18.71
C SER A 38 7.07 4.13 17.69
N LEU A 39 8.26 3.70 17.28
CA LEU A 39 8.47 2.49 16.46
C LEU A 39 8.84 1.27 17.32
N ASP A 40 8.73 1.36 18.64
CA ASP A 40 9.07 0.27 19.55
C ASP A 40 8.22 -0.99 19.34
N TRP A 41 6.99 -0.85 18.84
CA TRP A 41 6.11 -1.95 18.47
C TRP A 41 6.74 -2.91 17.44
N ILE A 42 7.68 -2.45 16.60
CA ILE A 42 8.39 -3.31 15.63
C ILE A 42 9.20 -4.41 16.34
N LYS A 43 9.58 -4.19 17.61
CA LYS A 43 10.33 -5.17 18.42
C LYS A 43 9.47 -6.35 18.85
N GLU A 44 8.14 -6.24 18.74
CA GLU A 44 7.24 -7.33 19.08
C GLU A 44 7.33 -8.47 18.06
N PRO A 45 7.34 -9.74 18.52
CA PRO A 45 7.58 -10.89 17.65
C PRO A 45 6.54 -11.06 16.53
N PHE A 46 5.34 -10.49 16.67
CA PHE A 46 4.27 -10.57 15.69
C PHE A 46 4.06 -9.29 14.87
N ALA A 47 4.77 -8.20 15.19
CA ALA A 47 4.61 -6.93 14.49
C ALA A 47 4.91 -7.05 12.99
N LEU A 48 5.95 -7.79 12.61
CA LEU A 48 6.31 -7.97 11.21
C LEU A 48 5.24 -8.75 10.43
N VAL A 49 4.60 -9.74 11.07
CA VAL A 49 3.49 -10.49 10.46
C VAL A 49 2.29 -9.58 10.25
N LEU A 50 1.94 -8.77 11.25
CA LEU A 50 0.87 -7.78 11.13
C LEU A 50 1.15 -6.78 10.01
N VAL A 51 2.36 -6.22 9.95
CA VAL A 51 2.78 -5.32 8.85
C VAL A 51 2.58 -5.98 7.50
N LEU A 52 2.99 -7.24 7.32
CA LEU A 52 2.80 -7.95 6.05
C LEU A 52 1.32 -8.18 5.70
N ILE A 53 0.49 -8.48 6.70
CA ILE A 53 -0.96 -8.68 6.53
C ILE A 53 -1.63 -7.42 5.99
N TYR A 54 -1.20 -6.22 6.38
CA TYR A 54 -1.75 -4.97 5.82
C TYR A 54 -1.02 -4.50 4.56
N LEU A 55 0.29 -4.73 4.47
CA LEU A 55 1.13 -4.29 3.37
C LEU A 55 0.75 -4.98 2.07
N VAL A 56 0.62 -6.31 2.08
CA VAL A 56 0.39 -7.10 0.88
C VAL A 56 -0.96 -6.76 0.22
N PRO A 57 -2.10 -6.74 0.95
CA PRO A 57 -3.38 -6.34 0.36
C PRO A 57 -3.39 -4.91 -0.15
N THR A 58 -2.78 -3.97 0.58
CA THR A 58 -2.68 -2.57 0.15
C THR A 58 -1.90 -2.44 -1.15
N PHE A 59 -0.75 -3.11 -1.24
CA PHE A 59 0.08 -3.15 -2.44
C PHE A 59 -0.64 -3.82 -3.62
N LEU A 60 -1.27 -4.98 -3.40
CA LEU A 60 -2.04 -5.69 -4.43
C LEU A 60 -3.22 -4.86 -4.93
N CYS A 61 -3.90 -4.12 -4.05
CA CYS A 61 -4.98 -3.21 -4.42
C CYS A 61 -4.48 -2.10 -5.34
N GLN A 62 -3.34 -1.49 -5.04
CA GLN A 62 -2.71 -0.47 -5.90
C GLN A 62 -2.37 -1.04 -7.29
N ILE A 63 -1.79 -2.25 -7.36
CA ILE A 63 -1.51 -2.91 -8.64
C ILE A 63 -2.80 -3.20 -9.40
N LEU A 64 -3.80 -3.79 -8.74
CA LEU A 64 -5.07 -4.16 -9.37
C LEU A 64 -5.78 -2.94 -9.94
N LEU A 65 -5.81 -1.83 -9.19
CA LEU A 65 -6.38 -0.57 -9.64
C LEU A 65 -5.59 0.04 -10.78
N HIS A 66 -4.27 -0.03 -10.75
CA HIS A 66 -3.45 0.46 -11.84
C HIS A 66 -3.72 -0.30 -13.14
N VAL A 67 -3.91 -1.62 -13.06
CA VAL A 67 -4.34 -2.45 -14.20
C VAL A 67 -5.76 -2.10 -14.63
N LEU A 68 -6.69 -1.91 -13.69
CA LEU A 68 -8.09 -1.57 -14.01
C LEU A 68 -8.21 -0.20 -14.67
N LEU A 69 -7.36 0.75 -14.30
CA LEU A 69 -7.25 2.09 -14.87
C LEU A 69 -6.41 2.14 -16.14
N TRP A 70 -6.14 1.02 -16.82
CA TRP A 70 -5.38 0.98 -18.08
C TRP A 70 -5.94 1.89 -19.19
N LYS A 71 -7.25 2.21 -19.16
CA LYS A 71 -7.90 3.15 -20.08
C LYS A 71 -7.44 4.61 -19.88
N VAL A 72 -6.88 4.93 -18.70
CA VAL A 72 -6.27 6.24 -18.43
C VAL A 72 -4.94 6.30 -19.17
N LYS A 73 -4.90 7.12 -20.23
CA LYS A 73 -3.71 7.25 -21.11
C LYS A 73 -2.51 7.86 -20.39
N ASP A 74 -2.75 8.73 -19.43
CA ASP A 74 -1.68 9.37 -18.64
C ASP A 74 -1.23 8.44 -17.51
N SER A 75 0.01 7.95 -17.61
CA SER A 75 0.62 7.05 -16.62
C SER A 75 0.80 7.70 -15.25
N VAL A 76 1.03 9.01 -15.20
CA VAL A 76 1.19 9.75 -13.94
C VAL A 76 -0.15 9.82 -13.22
N VAL A 77 -1.20 10.25 -13.91
CA VAL A 77 -2.57 10.30 -13.37
C VAL A 77 -3.01 8.92 -12.89
N ARG A 78 -2.73 7.88 -13.70
CA ARG A 78 -3.05 6.48 -13.34
C ARG A 78 -2.33 6.04 -12.07
N THR A 79 -1.05 6.38 -11.92
CA THR A 79 -0.25 6.07 -10.72
C THR A 79 -0.80 6.80 -9.50
N VAL A 80 -1.07 8.10 -9.61
CA VAL A 80 -1.60 8.93 -8.52
C VAL A 80 -2.95 8.39 -8.04
N LEU A 81 -3.87 8.09 -8.95
CA LEU A 81 -5.16 7.50 -8.60
C LEU A 81 -4.98 6.15 -7.90
N SER A 82 -4.13 5.27 -8.43
CA SER A 82 -3.88 3.95 -7.85
C SER A 82 -3.33 4.07 -6.43
N THR A 83 -2.38 4.98 -6.20
CA THR A 83 -1.82 5.26 -4.88
C THR A 83 -2.88 5.83 -3.94
N PHE A 84 -3.66 6.82 -4.38
CA PHE A 84 -4.72 7.43 -3.58
C PHE A 84 -5.75 6.40 -3.10
N PHE A 85 -6.26 5.57 -4.01
CA PHE A 85 -7.17 4.49 -3.64
C PHE A 85 -6.50 3.44 -2.76
N GLY A 86 -5.20 3.16 -2.97
CA GLY A 86 -4.43 2.31 -2.07
C GLY A 86 -4.38 2.84 -0.63
N ILE A 87 -4.22 4.16 -0.46
CA ILE A 87 -4.30 4.81 0.86
C ILE A 87 -5.67 4.58 1.48
N VAL A 88 -6.75 4.86 0.73
CA VAL A 88 -8.12 4.67 1.21
C VAL A 88 -8.35 3.21 1.63
N THR A 89 -7.96 2.25 0.80
CA THR A 89 -8.11 0.82 1.12
C THR A 89 -7.29 0.42 2.36
N GLY A 90 -6.05 0.90 2.49
CA GLY A 90 -5.20 0.63 3.65
C GLY A 90 -5.82 1.15 4.96
N VAL A 91 -6.33 2.38 4.95
CA VAL A 91 -7.03 2.99 6.09
C VAL A 91 -8.28 2.19 6.45
N VAL A 92 -9.11 1.85 5.45
CA VAL A 92 -10.33 1.07 5.67
C VAL A 92 -10.03 -0.30 6.26
N LEU A 93 -8.99 -0.99 5.77
CA LEU A 93 -8.57 -2.28 6.29
C LEU A 93 -8.22 -2.19 7.78
N VAL A 94 -7.37 -1.25 8.18
CA VAL A 94 -7.00 -1.06 9.59
C VAL A 94 -8.23 -0.80 10.45
N ILE A 95 -9.09 0.16 10.05
CA ILE A 95 -10.33 0.46 10.80
C ILE A 95 -11.23 -0.78 10.90
N SER A 96 -11.39 -1.54 9.80
CA SER A 96 -12.27 -2.72 9.79
C SER A 96 -11.77 -3.83 10.71
N THR A 97 -10.45 -4.04 10.79
CA THR A 97 -9.86 -5.03 11.70
C THR A 97 -10.13 -4.64 13.15
N PHE A 98 -10.03 -3.36 13.48
CA PHE A 98 -10.41 -2.86 14.82
C PHE A 98 -11.85 -3.18 15.18
N TYR A 99 -12.80 -2.87 14.29
CA TYR A 99 -14.22 -3.17 14.52
C TYR A 99 -14.54 -4.67 14.60
N ILE A 100 -13.77 -5.53 13.93
CA ILE A 100 -13.99 -6.98 13.97
C ILE A 100 -13.40 -7.61 15.24
N LEU A 101 -12.31 -7.05 15.78
CA LEU A 101 -11.61 -7.56 16.96
C LEU A 101 -12.12 -6.97 18.29
N SER A 102 -12.95 -5.92 18.27
CA SER A 102 -13.58 -5.31 19.45
C SER A 102 -14.97 -5.85 19.74
#